data_AF-A0A918RB43-F1
#
_entry.id   AF-A0A918RB43-F1
#
_cell.length_a   1.000
_cell.length_b   1.000
_cell.length_c   1.000
_cell.angle_alpha   90.00
_cell.angle_beta   90.00
_cell.angle_gamma   90.00
#
_symmetry.space_group_name_H-M   'P 1'
#
loop_
_entity.id
_entity.type
_entity.pdbx_description
1 polymer ?
#
loop_
_entity_poly.entity_id
_entity_poly.type
_entity_poly.pdbx_seq_one_letter_code
_entity_poly.pdbx_strand_id
1 'polypeptide(L)'
;METLLILGGIIFVFWLIGQMGGGSSNSRTNGSSAPPIRKEPERPKDVYRPKQSPTAGSRIKFNEVAGNRNDGPIDLVGLHDAFTGEALNKALGLYQCTSCKVYYHTESFQVLRQENSSQCVACGSSSIVSITAGQQGVGGGRDYNPEVITLANFRSHFNRVVTFEGAVRSVKVSRRGTDYAVMFENAVWAKGLKLVFFKGSVGAVGGPSFIKSLAGSTVKVRGLLVNHPSFGPQIIITQRNMILEVRR
;
A
#
# COMPACT_ATOMS: atom_id res chain seq x y z
N MET A 1 -6.52 19.73 -33.95
CA MET A 1 -5.94 20.89 -33.25
C MET A 1 -6.53 20.85 -31.85
N GLU A 2 -5.85 20.58 -30.75
CA GLU A 2 -4.43 20.61 -30.36
C GLU A 2 -4.20 19.63 -29.19
N THR A 3 -2.93 19.42 -28.91
CA THR A 3 -2.28 18.39 -28.09
C THR A 3 -2.11 18.75 -26.61
N LEU A 4 -1.69 17.75 -25.81
CA LEU A 4 -0.85 17.79 -24.58
C LEU A 4 -1.53 17.99 -23.21
N LEU A 5 -1.55 16.91 -22.40
CA LEU A 5 -0.83 16.77 -21.11
C LEU A 5 -1.34 15.54 -20.32
N ILE A 6 -0.90 14.32 -20.65
CA ILE A 6 -1.01 13.15 -19.75
C ILE A 6 0.22 12.27 -19.93
N LEU A 7 1.35 12.64 -19.34
CA LEU A 7 2.50 11.76 -19.16
C LEU A 7 3.29 12.22 -17.94
N GLY A 8 3.29 11.42 -16.86
CA GLY A 8 4.19 11.65 -15.73
C GLY A 8 3.60 11.23 -14.39
N GLY A 9 3.43 9.93 -14.17
CA GLY A 9 2.98 9.44 -12.86
C GLY A 9 2.89 7.92 -12.69
N ILE A 10 3.27 7.12 -13.69
CA ILE A 10 3.35 5.65 -13.57
C ILE A 10 4.62 5.16 -14.30
N ILE A 11 5.74 5.80 -14.01
CA ILE A 11 7.08 5.34 -14.43
C ILE A 11 7.95 5.45 -13.17
N PHE A 12 7.97 4.43 -12.30
CA PHE A 12 9.10 4.22 -11.38
C PHE A 12 9.18 2.84 -10.68
N VAL A 13 8.39 1.83 -11.06
CA VAL A 13 8.34 0.56 -10.28
C VAL A 13 8.98 -0.66 -10.96
N PHE A 14 9.54 -0.58 -12.17
CA PHE A 14 10.10 -1.78 -12.82
C PHE A 14 11.51 -1.63 -13.41
N TRP A 15 12.41 -0.94 -12.69
CA TRP A 15 13.84 -0.92 -13.04
C TRP A 15 14.79 -1.48 -11.96
N LEU A 16 14.30 -1.94 -10.80
CA LEU A 16 15.18 -2.28 -9.66
C LEU A 16 15.19 -3.75 -9.20
N ILE A 17 14.67 -4.70 -9.99
CA ILE A 17 14.71 -6.15 -9.66
C ILE A 17 15.19 -7.00 -10.86
N GLY A 18 16.08 -6.45 -11.70
CA GLY A 18 16.45 -7.07 -12.98
C GLY A 18 17.95 -7.14 -13.33
N GLN A 19 18.87 -6.88 -12.40
CA GLN A 19 20.31 -7.05 -12.66
C GLN A 19 21.07 -7.58 -11.43
N MET A 20 21.00 -8.90 -11.25
CA MET A 20 22.09 -9.69 -10.66
C MET A 20 22.21 -10.97 -11.48
N GLY A 21 23.09 -10.95 -12.48
CA GLY A 21 23.35 -12.09 -13.34
C GLY A 21 24.36 -11.78 -14.44
N GLY A 22 25.62 -12.12 -14.19
CA GLY A 22 26.56 -12.58 -15.22
C GLY A 22 27.33 -11.53 -16.04
N GLY A 23 28.61 -11.38 -15.69
CA GLY A 23 29.68 -11.83 -16.59
C GLY A 23 30.30 -10.88 -17.61
N SER A 24 31.59 -10.60 -17.34
CA SER A 24 32.72 -10.57 -18.30
C SER A 24 33.10 -9.30 -19.08
N SER A 25 34.29 -8.82 -18.68
CA SER A 25 35.34 -8.02 -19.32
C SER A 25 35.41 -7.90 -20.85
N ASN A 26 35.76 -6.69 -21.36
CA ASN A 26 37.14 -6.40 -21.82
C ASN A 26 37.41 -4.91 -22.17
N SER A 27 38.47 -4.37 -21.56
CA SER A 27 39.55 -3.50 -22.05
C SER A 27 39.39 -2.66 -23.34
N ARG A 28 39.55 -1.31 -23.25
CA ARG A 28 40.77 -0.55 -23.65
C ARG A 28 40.56 0.99 -23.79
N THR A 29 41.49 1.71 -23.16
CA THR A 29 42.26 2.90 -23.59
C THR A 29 41.66 4.32 -23.73
N ASN A 30 42.42 5.23 -23.12
CA ASN A 30 42.84 6.59 -23.53
C ASN A 30 42.17 7.82 -22.88
N GLY A 31 43.04 8.67 -22.31
CA GLY A 31 42.75 10.08 -22.03
C GLY A 31 43.37 10.60 -20.73
N SER A 32 44.69 10.79 -20.68
CA SER A 32 45.31 11.65 -19.67
C SER A 32 44.95 13.11 -19.96
N SER A 33 44.21 13.74 -19.04
CA SER A 33 44.07 15.19 -18.97
C SER A 33 44.18 15.61 -17.51
N ALA A 34 45.25 16.33 -17.20
CA ALA A 34 45.51 16.89 -15.87
C ALA A 34 44.42 17.91 -15.48
N PRO A 35 43.94 17.93 -14.22
CA PRO A 35 43.06 18.99 -13.75
C PRO A 35 43.85 20.28 -13.48
N PRO A 36 43.29 21.47 -13.74
CA PRO A 36 43.93 22.73 -13.39
C PRO A 36 43.95 22.92 -11.86
N ILE A 37 45.09 23.38 -11.34
CA ILE A 37 45.30 23.74 -9.94
C ILE A 37 44.35 24.87 -9.57
N ARG A 38 43.36 24.57 -8.72
CA ARG A 38 42.45 25.56 -8.15
C ARG A 38 43.16 26.26 -7.00
N LYS A 39 43.40 27.57 -7.13
CA LYS A 39 43.90 28.40 -6.02
C LYS A 39 42.90 28.35 -4.86
N GLU A 40 43.40 27.98 -3.70
CA GLU A 40 42.67 27.94 -2.43
C GLU A 40 42.35 29.38 -1.99
N PRO A 41 41.07 29.74 -1.74
CA PRO A 41 40.75 31.05 -1.18
C PRO A 41 41.23 31.13 0.28
N GLU A 42 41.97 32.19 0.60
CA GLU A 42 42.41 32.51 1.96
C GLU A 42 41.20 32.58 2.91
N ARG A 43 41.29 31.84 4.03
CA ARG A 43 40.27 31.85 5.07
C ARG A 43 40.36 33.14 5.90
N PRO A 44 39.23 33.77 6.26
CA PRO A 44 39.24 34.93 7.17
C PRO A 44 39.82 34.55 8.53
N LYS A 45 40.68 35.41 9.09
CA LYS A 45 41.43 35.18 10.33
C LYS A 45 40.63 35.36 11.63
N ASP A 46 39.34 35.67 11.55
CA ASP A 46 38.55 36.08 12.73
C ASP A 46 37.31 35.20 12.97
N VAL A 47 37.49 33.88 13.04
CA VAL A 47 36.45 32.99 13.60
C VAL A 47 36.90 32.47 14.95
N TYR A 48 36.30 33.02 16.01
CA TYR A 48 36.48 32.54 17.38
C TYR A 48 36.04 31.08 17.51
N ARG A 49 37.00 30.19 17.74
CA ARG A 49 36.77 28.76 18.02
C ARG A 49 36.87 28.53 19.53
N PRO A 50 35.79 28.14 20.22
CA PRO A 50 35.87 27.83 21.65
C PRO A 50 36.84 26.66 21.88
N LYS A 51 37.82 26.85 22.76
CA LYS A 51 38.69 25.77 23.24
C LYS A 51 37.84 24.79 24.06
N GLN A 52 37.89 23.51 23.72
CA GLN A 52 37.33 22.45 24.56
C GLN A 52 38.16 22.36 25.85
N SER A 53 37.57 22.75 26.98
CA SER A 53 38.10 22.41 28.30
C SER A 53 37.89 20.92 28.58
N PRO A 54 38.87 20.21 29.17
CA PRO A 54 38.71 18.82 29.55
C PRO A 54 37.95 18.75 30.88
N THR A 55 36.62 18.79 30.82
CA THR A 55 35.78 18.60 32.01
C THR A 55 35.35 17.14 32.10
N ALA A 56 35.66 16.54 33.24
CA ALA A 56 35.37 15.17 33.62
C ALA A 56 33.95 14.72 33.22
N GLY A 57 33.85 13.52 32.66
CA GLY A 57 32.62 12.96 32.12
C GLY A 57 31.54 12.78 33.17
N SER A 58 30.51 13.63 33.12
CA SER A 58 29.19 13.23 33.58
C SER A 58 28.55 12.40 32.47
N ARG A 59 28.57 11.06 32.61
CA ARG A 59 27.71 10.17 31.80
C ARG A 59 26.27 10.65 31.96
N ILE A 60 25.66 11.09 30.85
CA ILE A 60 24.21 11.25 30.79
C ILE A 60 23.61 9.88 31.09
N LYS A 61 23.02 9.72 32.27
CA LYS A 61 22.24 8.54 32.60
C LYS A 61 20.87 8.73 31.96
N PHE A 62 20.65 8.05 30.84
CA PHE A 62 19.30 7.80 30.39
C PHE A 62 18.66 6.92 31.45
N ASN A 63 17.70 7.47 32.19
CA ASN A 63 16.84 6.64 33.01
C ASN A 63 16.11 5.72 32.05
N GLU A 64 16.49 4.44 32.06
CA GLU A 64 15.66 3.37 31.51
C GLU A 64 14.33 3.46 32.28
N VAL A 65 13.34 4.07 31.64
CA VAL A 65 11.96 3.90 32.06
C VAL A 65 11.64 2.44 31.73
N ALA A 66 11.99 1.56 32.67
CA ALA A 66 11.44 0.22 32.79
C ALA A 66 9.95 0.37 33.13
N GLY A 67 9.18 0.89 32.17
CA GLY A 67 7.76 0.60 32.14
C GLY A 67 7.69 -0.91 31.97
N ASN A 68 7.01 -1.58 32.91
CA ASN A 68 6.57 -2.96 32.76
C ASN A 68 5.80 -3.09 31.44
N ARG A 69 6.53 -3.28 30.34
CA ARG A 69 5.99 -3.84 29.12
C ARG A 69 5.85 -5.30 29.49
N ASN A 70 4.62 -5.71 29.78
CA ASN A 70 4.30 -7.13 29.82
C ASN A 70 4.67 -7.65 28.43
N ASP A 71 5.88 -8.18 28.21
CA ASP A 71 6.37 -8.67 26.92
C ASP A 71 5.71 -10.00 26.53
N GLY A 72 4.38 -10.05 26.64
CA GLY A 72 3.57 -11.18 26.24
C GLY A 72 3.45 -11.23 24.71
N PRO A 73 3.43 -12.43 24.11
CA PRO A 73 3.18 -12.58 22.68
C PRO A 73 1.83 -11.95 22.30
N ILE A 74 1.80 -11.22 21.18
CA ILE A 74 0.53 -10.74 20.62
C ILE A 74 -0.34 -11.95 20.30
N ASP A 75 -1.48 -12.04 20.96
CA ASP A 75 -2.54 -12.98 20.61
C ASP A 75 -3.24 -12.48 19.33
N LEU A 76 -3.17 -13.30 18.28
CA LEU A 76 -3.77 -13.02 16.99
C LEU A 76 -5.02 -13.87 16.74
N VAL A 77 -5.41 -14.71 17.71
CA VAL A 77 -6.56 -15.60 17.54
C VAL A 77 -7.82 -14.79 17.30
N GLY A 78 -8.54 -15.12 16.23
CA GLY A 78 -9.77 -14.44 15.83
C GLY A 78 -9.57 -13.05 15.20
N LEU A 79 -8.33 -12.59 15.02
CA LEU A 79 -8.04 -11.34 14.33
C LEU A 79 -7.74 -11.58 12.86
N HIS A 80 -8.26 -10.69 12.02
CA HIS A 80 -8.09 -10.74 10.58
C HIS A 80 -7.41 -9.47 10.05
N ASP A 81 -6.80 -9.59 8.89
CA ASP A 81 -6.36 -8.46 8.09
C ASP A 81 -7.57 -7.59 7.73
N ALA A 82 -7.52 -6.32 8.11
CA ALA A 82 -8.65 -5.41 7.95
C ALA A 82 -8.96 -5.10 6.47
N PHE A 83 -8.02 -5.31 5.54
CA PHE A 83 -8.24 -5.16 4.12
C PHE A 83 -8.82 -6.43 3.49
N THR A 84 -8.12 -7.57 3.55
CA THR A 84 -8.47 -8.82 2.86
C THR A 84 -9.48 -9.69 3.62
N GLY A 85 -9.54 -9.57 4.95
CA GLY A 85 -10.29 -10.47 5.82
C GLY A 85 -9.60 -11.83 6.07
N GLU A 86 -8.35 -12.00 5.64
CA GLU A 86 -7.56 -13.21 5.90
C GLU A 86 -7.12 -13.26 7.38
N ALA A 87 -7.00 -14.46 7.94
CA ALA A 87 -6.45 -14.63 9.28
C ALA A 87 -5.03 -14.05 9.38
N LEU A 88 -4.71 -13.40 10.50
CA LEU A 88 -3.41 -12.77 10.66
C LEU A 88 -2.28 -13.80 10.73
N ASN A 89 -1.16 -13.46 10.07
CA ASN A 89 0.02 -14.29 10.01
C ASN A 89 1.27 -13.42 10.23
N LYS A 90 2.00 -13.67 11.31
CA LYS A 90 3.20 -12.91 11.68
C LYS A 90 4.31 -13.02 10.64
N ALA A 91 4.39 -14.14 9.92
CA ALA A 91 5.43 -14.36 8.91
C ALA A 91 5.30 -13.44 7.69
N LEU A 92 4.10 -12.88 7.44
CA LEU A 92 3.84 -11.95 6.35
C LEU A 92 4.17 -10.49 6.71
N GLY A 93 4.66 -10.25 7.93
CA GLY A 93 4.84 -8.92 8.51
C GLY A 93 3.50 -8.27 8.84
N LEU A 94 3.47 -7.51 9.94
CA LEU A 94 2.25 -6.91 10.44
C LEU A 94 2.40 -5.40 10.62
N TYR A 95 1.31 -4.71 10.34
CA TYR A 95 1.11 -3.29 10.63
C TYR A 95 -0.14 -3.15 11.48
N GLN A 96 -0.15 -2.18 12.38
CA GLN A 96 -1.29 -1.90 13.24
C GLN A 96 -1.64 -0.42 13.20
N CYS A 97 -2.93 -0.11 13.06
CA CYS A 97 -3.41 1.24 13.30
C CYS A 97 -3.40 1.53 14.81
N THR A 98 -2.66 2.55 15.23
CA THR A 98 -2.57 2.91 16.65
C THR A 98 -3.86 3.55 17.18
N SER A 99 -4.73 4.06 16.30
CA SER A 99 -6.01 4.68 16.70
C SER A 99 -7.11 3.65 16.98
N CYS A 100 -7.32 2.67 16.09
CA CYS A 100 -8.42 1.71 16.23
C CYS A 100 -7.98 0.24 16.37
N LYS A 101 -6.67 -0.02 16.44
CA LYS A 101 -6.05 -1.30 16.77
C LYS A 101 -6.28 -2.46 15.79
N VAL A 102 -6.77 -2.16 14.59
CA VAL A 102 -6.89 -3.15 13.50
C VAL A 102 -5.53 -3.42 12.87
N TYR A 103 -5.37 -4.63 12.32
CA TYR A 103 -4.12 -5.09 11.74
C TYR A 103 -4.19 -5.20 10.22
N TYR A 104 -3.02 -5.15 9.61
CA TYR A 104 -2.79 -5.39 8.19
C TYR A 104 -1.55 -6.24 8.02
N HIS A 105 -1.54 -7.14 7.05
CA HIS A 105 -0.33 -7.71 6.49
C HIS A 105 0.42 -6.65 5.69
N THR A 106 1.71 -6.92 5.42
CA THR A 106 2.57 -6.01 4.67
C THR A 106 2.00 -5.66 3.29
N GLU A 107 1.49 -6.66 2.55
CA GLU A 107 0.92 -6.45 1.20
C GLU A 107 -0.32 -5.57 1.24
N SER A 108 -1.23 -5.81 2.19
CA SER A 108 -2.41 -4.97 2.43
C SER A 108 -2.02 -3.52 2.71
N PHE A 109 -1.01 -3.32 3.57
CA PHE A 109 -0.54 -1.96 3.86
C PHE A 109 0.09 -1.27 2.64
N GLN A 110 0.76 -2.00 1.75
CA GLN A 110 1.25 -1.43 0.48
C GLN A 110 0.11 -0.93 -0.40
N VAL A 111 -1.01 -1.65 -0.47
CA VAL A 111 -2.22 -1.19 -1.18
C VAL A 111 -2.74 0.09 -0.56
N LEU A 112 -2.84 0.16 0.77
CA LEU A 112 -3.28 1.38 1.47
C LEU A 112 -2.38 2.58 1.16
N ARG A 113 -1.06 2.38 1.10
CA ARG A 113 -0.11 3.44 0.73
C ARG A 113 -0.34 3.97 -0.67
N GLN A 114 -0.69 3.10 -1.62
CA GLN A 114 -0.85 3.45 -3.03
C GLN A 114 -2.23 4.03 -3.34
N GLU A 115 -3.28 3.45 -2.73
CA GLU A 115 -4.67 3.67 -3.17
C GLU A 115 -5.50 4.45 -2.14
N ASN A 116 -5.03 4.57 -0.89
CA ASN A 116 -5.78 5.20 0.20
C ASN A 116 -4.94 6.16 1.05
N SER A 117 -3.87 6.74 0.50
CA SER A 117 -3.02 7.71 1.22
C SER A 117 -2.51 7.20 2.59
N SER A 118 -2.32 5.89 2.73
CA SER A 118 -1.95 5.21 3.99
C SER A 118 -2.97 5.37 5.13
N GLN A 119 -4.23 5.71 4.82
CA GLN A 119 -5.29 5.83 5.81
C GLN A 119 -5.85 4.45 6.19
N CYS A 120 -6.11 4.27 7.47
CA CYS A 120 -6.71 3.09 8.04
C CYS A 120 -8.13 2.90 7.49
N VAL A 121 -8.42 1.72 6.92
CA VAL A 121 -9.71 1.43 6.28
C VAL A 121 -10.88 1.41 7.27
N ALA A 122 -10.60 1.23 8.56
CA ALA A 122 -11.62 1.18 9.61
C ALA A 122 -11.98 2.56 10.18
N CYS A 123 -10.98 3.41 10.48
CA CYS A 123 -11.16 4.69 11.18
C CYS A 123 -10.62 5.93 10.44
N GLY A 124 -9.97 5.79 9.29
CA GLY A 124 -9.41 6.90 8.51
C GLY A 124 -8.08 7.48 9.02
N SER A 125 -7.60 7.07 10.20
CA SER A 125 -6.32 7.53 10.75
C SER A 125 -5.12 7.07 9.90
N SER A 126 -4.13 7.94 9.71
CA SER A 126 -2.84 7.60 9.09
C SER A 126 -1.81 7.04 10.07
N SER A 127 -2.15 6.95 11.36
CA SER A 127 -1.27 6.43 12.40
C SER A 127 -1.21 4.90 12.35
N ILE A 128 -0.49 4.37 11.37
CA ILE A 128 -0.24 2.94 11.18
C ILE A 128 1.25 2.67 11.36
N VAL A 129 1.58 1.75 12.26
CA VAL A 129 2.96 1.41 12.62
C VAL A 129 3.26 -0.05 12.30
N SER A 130 4.49 -0.35 11.89
CA SER A 130 4.95 -1.72 11.73
C SER A 130 5.10 -2.39 13.10
N ILE A 131 4.70 -3.64 13.20
CA ILE A 131 4.89 -4.48 14.38
C ILE A 131 6.07 -5.42 14.10
N THR A 132 7.20 -5.15 14.74
CA THR A 132 8.40 -6.00 14.61
C THR A 132 8.20 -7.30 15.39
N ALA A 133 8.76 -8.41 14.90
CA ALA A 133 8.79 -9.66 15.65
C ALA A 133 9.44 -9.43 17.04
N GLY A 134 8.67 -9.68 18.11
CA GLY A 134 9.10 -9.44 19.49
C GLY A 134 8.64 -8.11 20.11
N GLN A 135 8.06 -7.19 19.33
CA GLN A 135 7.38 -6.02 19.88
C GLN A 135 5.90 -6.31 20.10
N GLN A 136 5.36 -5.83 21.22
CA GLN A 136 3.92 -5.82 21.42
C GLN A 136 3.23 -4.87 20.42
N GLY A 137 2.05 -5.28 19.95
CA GLY A 137 1.11 -4.35 19.34
C GLY A 137 0.84 -3.20 20.31
N VAL A 138 0.53 -2.02 19.78
CA VAL A 138 0.21 -0.84 20.60
C VAL A 138 -1.17 -1.05 21.22
N GLY A 139 -1.30 -1.81 22.31
CA GLY A 139 -2.51 -1.94 23.11
C GLY A 139 -3.60 -2.85 22.54
N GLY A 140 -3.37 -4.17 22.54
CA GLY A 140 -4.35 -5.18 22.13
C GLY A 140 -4.68 -5.16 20.64
N GLY A 141 -5.63 -6.00 20.22
CA GLY A 141 -6.07 -6.10 18.83
C GLY A 141 -7.58 -5.95 18.68
N ARG A 142 -8.02 -5.33 17.59
CA ARG A 142 -9.44 -5.26 17.21
C ARG A 142 -9.65 -5.92 15.85
N ASP A 143 -10.60 -6.84 15.78
CA ASP A 143 -11.02 -7.38 14.50
C ASP A 143 -11.84 -6.33 13.71
N TYR A 144 -11.93 -6.50 12.40
CA TYR A 144 -12.65 -5.57 11.53
C TYR A 144 -13.65 -6.25 10.61
N ASN A 145 -14.93 -6.07 10.96
CA ASN A 145 -16.07 -6.45 10.15
C ASN A 145 -16.60 -5.22 9.37
N PRO A 146 -16.43 -5.18 8.04
CA PRO A 146 -16.88 -4.06 7.22
C PRO A 146 -18.40 -4.08 7.01
N GLU A 147 -18.97 -2.89 6.87
CA GLU A 147 -20.39 -2.70 6.60
C GLU A 147 -20.79 -3.29 5.23
N VAL A 148 -22.00 -3.85 5.15
CA VAL A 148 -22.59 -4.30 3.88
C VAL A 148 -23.27 -3.12 3.20
N ILE A 149 -22.84 -2.82 1.98
CA ILE A 149 -23.34 -1.72 1.17
C ILE A 149 -23.80 -2.21 -0.20
N THR A 150 -24.54 -1.36 -0.91
CA THR A 150 -25.07 -1.63 -2.25
C THR A 150 -24.83 -0.45 -3.17
N LEU A 151 -25.29 -0.56 -4.41
CA LEU A 151 -25.25 0.54 -5.37
C LEU A 151 -26.03 1.78 -4.88
N ALA A 152 -27.02 1.61 -4.01
CA ALA A 152 -27.85 2.71 -3.53
C ALA A 152 -27.12 3.65 -2.56
N ASN A 153 -26.15 3.15 -1.79
CA ASN A 153 -25.53 3.92 -0.70
C ASN A 153 -24.00 4.04 -0.77
N PHE A 154 -23.30 3.41 -1.72
CA PHE A 154 -21.83 3.36 -1.69
C PHE A 154 -21.11 4.71 -1.62
N ARG A 155 -21.71 5.78 -2.15
CA ARG A 155 -21.08 7.11 -2.24
C ARG A 155 -20.70 7.71 -0.89
N SER A 156 -21.34 7.31 0.21
CA SER A 156 -21.00 7.75 1.57
C SER A 156 -19.89 6.94 2.25
N HIS A 157 -19.31 5.93 1.57
CA HIS A 157 -18.38 4.98 2.19
C HIS A 157 -16.99 4.94 1.53
N PHE A 158 -16.61 6.00 0.79
CA PHE A 158 -15.27 6.08 0.20
C PHE A 158 -14.16 6.04 1.26
N ASN A 159 -12.99 5.54 0.85
CA ASN A 159 -11.77 5.39 1.64
C ASN A 159 -11.88 4.37 2.78
N ARG A 160 -12.80 3.40 2.62
CA ARG A 160 -13.05 2.34 3.60
C ARG A 160 -13.14 0.99 2.92
N VAL A 161 -12.87 -0.05 3.68
CA VAL A 161 -13.16 -1.42 3.23
C VAL A 161 -14.61 -1.73 3.54
N VAL A 162 -15.30 -2.28 2.55
CA VAL A 162 -16.74 -2.51 2.58
C VAL A 162 -17.02 -3.92 2.10
N THR A 163 -18.14 -4.48 2.53
CA THR A 163 -18.75 -5.62 1.85
C THR A 163 -19.75 -5.08 0.85
N PHE A 164 -19.49 -5.20 -0.45
CA PHE A 164 -20.40 -4.76 -1.48
C PHE A 164 -21.17 -5.95 -2.07
N GLU A 165 -22.47 -5.80 -2.23
CA GLU A 165 -23.32 -6.76 -2.95
C GLU A 165 -23.98 -6.08 -4.16
N GLY A 166 -23.87 -6.70 -5.33
CA GLY A 166 -24.48 -6.15 -6.54
C GLY A 166 -24.43 -7.05 -7.77
N ALA A 167 -25.36 -6.77 -8.69
CA ALA A 167 -25.46 -7.45 -9.98
C ALA A 167 -24.43 -6.87 -10.97
N VAL A 168 -23.63 -7.75 -11.58
CA VAL A 168 -22.64 -7.40 -12.58
C VAL A 168 -23.31 -7.23 -13.94
N ARG A 169 -23.20 -6.04 -14.51
CA ARG A 169 -23.75 -5.72 -15.84
C ARG A 169 -22.82 -6.12 -16.97
N SER A 170 -21.53 -5.87 -16.82
CA SER A 170 -20.53 -6.17 -17.85
C SER A 170 -19.14 -6.25 -17.26
N VAL A 171 -18.20 -6.83 -18.01
CA VAL A 171 -16.78 -6.80 -17.69
C VAL A 171 -16.05 -6.09 -18.81
N LYS A 172 -15.31 -5.03 -18.46
CA LYS A 172 -14.51 -4.23 -19.38
C LYS A 172 -13.03 -4.53 -19.14
N VAL A 173 -12.25 -4.41 -20.20
CA VAL A 173 -10.79 -4.56 -20.15
C VAL A 173 -10.16 -3.22 -20.47
N SER A 174 -9.13 -2.85 -19.72
CA SER A 174 -8.30 -1.68 -20.01
C SER A 174 -7.75 -1.72 -21.43
N ARG A 175 -7.41 -0.55 -22.00
CA ARG A 175 -6.81 -0.46 -23.36
C ARG A 175 -5.52 -1.28 -23.51
N ARG A 176 -4.75 -1.41 -22.43
CA ARG A 176 -3.52 -2.22 -22.38
C ARG A 176 -3.77 -3.73 -22.23
N GLY A 177 -5.01 -4.15 -22.01
CA GLY A 177 -5.38 -5.56 -21.92
C GLY A 177 -5.10 -6.25 -20.58
N THR A 178 -4.59 -5.54 -19.57
CA THR A 178 -4.07 -6.17 -18.33
C THR A 178 -4.91 -5.92 -17.08
N ASP A 179 -5.73 -4.88 -17.06
CA ASP A 179 -6.67 -4.61 -15.97
C ASP A 179 -8.11 -4.82 -16.40
N TYR A 180 -8.95 -5.20 -15.44
CA TYR A 180 -10.34 -5.52 -15.65
C TYR A 180 -11.22 -4.68 -14.72
N ALA A 181 -12.33 -4.19 -15.27
CA ALA A 181 -13.38 -3.53 -14.52
C ALA A 181 -14.68 -4.32 -14.66
N VAL A 182 -15.13 -4.90 -13.56
CA VAL A 182 -16.43 -5.53 -13.42
C VAL A 182 -17.42 -4.43 -13.06
N MET A 183 -18.27 -4.06 -14.02
CA MET A 183 -19.17 -2.92 -13.94
C MET A 183 -20.50 -3.30 -13.30
N PHE A 184 -20.96 -2.52 -12.32
CA PHE A 184 -22.28 -2.70 -11.69
C PHE A 184 -23.36 -1.80 -12.32
N GLU A 185 -22.95 -0.85 -13.13
CA GLU A 185 -23.82 0.11 -13.83
C GLU A 185 -23.61 0.04 -15.34
N ASN A 186 -24.64 0.36 -16.12
CA ASN A 186 -24.50 0.61 -17.55
C ASN A 186 -23.92 2.02 -17.79
N ALA A 187 -22.68 2.22 -17.37
CA ALA A 187 -21.98 3.49 -17.44
C ALA A 187 -20.60 3.34 -18.09
N VAL A 188 -20.02 4.47 -18.51
CA VAL A 188 -18.62 4.50 -18.93
C VAL A 188 -17.70 4.24 -17.73
N TRP A 189 -16.49 3.73 -18.00
CA TRP A 189 -15.53 3.27 -16.99
C TRP A 189 -15.31 4.27 -15.85
N ALA A 190 -15.16 5.55 -16.20
CA ALA A 190 -14.85 6.62 -15.25
C ALA A 190 -16.06 7.10 -14.42
N LYS A 191 -17.29 6.71 -14.78
CA LYS A 191 -18.52 7.20 -14.12
C LYS A 191 -19.22 6.16 -13.27
N GLY A 192 -19.18 4.89 -13.69
CA GLY A 192 -19.84 3.80 -12.98
C GLY A 192 -19.00 3.21 -11.85
N LEU A 193 -19.68 2.74 -10.80
CA LEU A 193 -19.10 1.86 -9.80
C LEU A 193 -18.67 0.55 -10.47
N LYS A 194 -17.45 0.15 -10.12
CA LYS A 194 -16.83 -1.05 -10.65
C LYS A 194 -15.95 -1.72 -9.60
N LEU A 195 -15.80 -3.01 -9.73
CA LEU A 195 -14.77 -3.78 -9.06
C LEU A 195 -13.57 -3.87 -10.00
N VAL A 196 -12.37 -3.51 -9.52
CA VAL A 196 -11.15 -3.42 -10.34
C VAL A 196 -10.16 -4.50 -9.97
N PHE A 197 -9.66 -5.18 -10.99
CA PHE A 197 -8.55 -6.12 -10.92
C PHE A 197 -7.38 -5.55 -11.69
N PHE A 198 -6.34 -5.13 -10.97
CA PHE A 198 -5.10 -4.67 -11.60
C PHE A 198 -4.28 -5.87 -12.06
N LYS A 199 -3.41 -5.67 -13.07
CA LYS A 199 -2.52 -6.70 -13.61
C LYS A 199 -1.91 -7.63 -12.54
N GLY A 200 -1.43 -7.07 -11.42
CA GLY A 200 -0.79 -7.83 -10.34
C GLY A 200 -1.74 -8.74 -9.56
N SER A 201 -3.03 -8.42 -9.47
CA SER A 201 -4.02 -9.22 -8.73
C SER A 201 -4.78 -10.22 -9.60
N VAL A 202 -4.78 -10.06 -10.92
CA VAL A 202 -5.54 -10.93 -11.86
C VAL A 202 -5.25 -12.42 -11.63
N GLY A 203 -3.99 -12.80 -11.45
CA GLY A 203 -3.62 -14.20 -11.17
C GLY A 203 -4.16 -14.69 -9.82
N ALA A 204 -3.96 -13.90 -8.76
CA ALA A 204 -4.36 -14.23 -7.40
C ALA A 204 -5.88 -14.38 -7.20
N VAL A 205 -6.70 -13.78 -8.08
CA VAL A 205 -8.16 -13.89 -8.04
C VAL A 205 -8.73 -15.01 -8.92
N GLY A 206 -7.90 -15.76 -9.64
CA GLY A 206 -8.36 -16.86 -10.51
C GLY A 206 -8.28 -16.58 -12.02
N GLY A 207 -7.68 -15.47 -12.42
CA GLY A 207 -7.32 -15.19 -13.82
C GLY A 207 -8.41 -14.53 -14.68
N PRO A 208 -8.08 -14.17 -15.93
CA PRO A 208 -8.98 -13.44 -16.83
C PRO A 208 -10.30 -14.14 -17.12
N SER A 209 -10.28 -15.46 -17.30
CA SER A 209 -11.47 -16.26 -17.62
C SER A 209 -12.48 -16.22 -16.49
N PHE A 210 -12.02 -16.38 -15.25
CA PHE A 210 -12.86 -16.25 -14.07
C PHE A 210 -13.46 -14.84 -13.97
N ILE A 211 -12.64 -13.78 -14.11
CA ILE A 211 -13.13 -12.39 -14.02
C ILE A 211 -14.20 -12.11 -15.09
N LYS A 212 -13.98 -12.55 -16.33
CA LYS A 212 -14.97 -12.40 -17.42
C LYS A 212 -16.27 -13.17 -17.13
N SER A 213 -16.18 -14.32 -16.47
CA SER A 213 -17.36 -15.13 -16.12
C SER A 213 -18.28 -14.48 -15.09
N LEU A 214 -17.83 -13.42 -14.41
CA LEU A 214 -18.65 -12.66 -13.48
C LEU A 214 -19.77 -11.86 -14.17
N ALA A 215 -19.68 -11.63 -15.49
CA ALA A 215 -20.73 -10.97 -16.25
C ALA A 215 -22.09 -11.66 -16.05
N GLY A 216 -23.12 -10.89 -15.72
CA GLY A 216 -24.47 -11.40 -15.49
C GLY A 216 -24.70 -12.04 -14.11
N SER A 217 -23.65 -12.22 -13.30
CA SER A 217 -23.77 -12.77 -11.95
C SER A 217 -24.08 -11.68 -10.91
N THR A 218 -24.64 -12.07 -9.77
CA THR A 218 -24.65 -11.25 -8.55
C THR A 218 -23.45 -11.65 -7.69
N VAL A 219 -22.63 -10.67 -7.31
CA VAL A 219 -21.43 -10.90 -6.50
C VAL A 219 -21.55 -10.24 -5.14
N LYS A 220 -20.95 -10.87 -4.14
CA LYS A 220 -20.68 -10.29 -2.83
C LYS A 220 -19.18 -10.24 -2.64
N VAL A 221 -18.63 -9.05 -2.42
CA VAL A 221 -17.18 -8.83 -2.35
C VAL A 221 -16.82 -7.99 -1.15
N ARG A 222 -15.70 -8.30 -0.50
CA ARG A 222 -14.99 -7.40 0.41
C ARG A 222 -13.99 -6.60 -0.43
N GLY A 223 -13.88 -5.30 -0.24
CA GLY A 223 -12.86 -4.53 -0.96
C GLY A 223 -12.75 -3.10 -0.49
N LEU A 224 -11.64 -2.45 -0.85
CA LEU A 224 -11.41 -1.03 -0.57
C LEU A 224 -12.18 -0.19 -1.59
N LEU A 225 -13.19 0.54 -1.12
CA LEU A 225 -13.96 1.46 -1.94
C LEU A 225 -13.28 2.83 -1.95
N VAL A 226 -12.90 3.31 -3.14
CA VAL A 226 -12.29 4.64 -3.34
C VAL A 226 -12.95 5.38 -4.49
N ASN A 227 -12.81 6.70 -4.50
CA ASN A 227 -13.18 7.53 -5.63
C ASN A 227 -11.91 8.05 -6.30
N HIS A 228 -11.42 7.34 -7.32
CA HIS A 228 -10.19 7.71 -7.99
C HIS A 228 -10.40 8.98 -8.85
N PRO A 229 -9.50 9.98 -8.82
CA PRO A 229 -9.71 11.26 -9.51
C PRO A 229 -9.93 11.10 -11.03
N SER A 230 -9.24 10.16 -11.67
CA SER A 230 -9.35 9.92 -13.12
C SER A 230 -10.29 8.79 -13.51
N PHE A 231 -10.58 7.86 -12.59
CA PHE A 231 -11.30 6.62 -12.91
C PHE A 231 -12.63 6.54 -12.18
N GLY A 232 -12.96 7.49 -11.30
CA GLY A 232 -14.20 7.51 -10.54
C GLY A 232 -14.29 6.39 -9.50
N PRO A 233 -15.52 6.00 -9.12
CA PRO A 233 -15.75 5.03 -8.06
C PRO A 233 -15.20 3.64 -8.43
N GLN A 234 -14.44 3.05 -7.52
CA GLN A 234 -13.89 1.70 -7.68
C GLN A 234 -13.77 0.96 -6.36
N ILE A 235 -14.04 -0.34 -6.40
CA ILE A 235 -13.76 -1.30 -5.33
C ILE A 235 -12.49 -2.04 -5.74
N ILE A 236 -11.45 -1.94 -4.93
CA ILE A 236 -10.16 -2.59 -5.19
C ILE A 236 -10.11 -3.89 -4.40
N ILE A 237 -9.76 -4.97 -5.11
CA ILE A 237 -9.49 -6.28 -4.52
C ILE A 237 -8.19 -6.86 -5.05
N THR A 238 -7.49 -7.62 -4.21
CA THR A 238 -6.17 -8.20 -4.54
C THR A 238 -6.14 -9.71 -4.48
N GLN A 239 -7.07 -10.34 -3.75
CA GLN A 239 -7.05 -11.77 -3.47
C GLN A 239 -8.41 -12.45 -3.75
N ARG A 240 -8.41 -13.77 -3.97
CA ARG A 240 -9.63 -14.54 -4.27
C ARG A 240 -10.64 -14.57 -3.12
N ASN A 241 -10.17 -14.66 -1.88
CA ASN A 241 -10.98 -14.66 -0.64
C ASN A 241 -11.80 -13.38 -0.46
N MET A 242 -11.41 -12.28 -1.10
CA MET A 242 -12.18 -11.03 -1.12
C MET A 242 -13.46 -11.12 -1.96
N ILE A 243 -13.61 -12.15 -2.79
CA ILE A 243 -14.86 -12.47 -3.48
C ILE A 243 -15.58 -13.53 -2.66
N LEU A 244 -16.50 -13.06 -1.82
CA LEU A 244 -17.20 -13.86 -0.81
C LEU A 244 -18.24 -14.78 -1.44
N GLU A 245 -18.90 -14.32 -2.49
CA GLU A 245 -19.99 -15.07 -3.13
C GLU A 245 -20.16 -14.68 -4.60
N VAL A 246 -20.54 -15.66 -5.42
CA VAL A 246 -20.95 -15.48 -6.83
C VAL A 246 -22.22 -16.31 -7.06
N ARG A 247 -23.34 -15.65 -7.32
CA ARG A 247 -24.64 -16.25 -7.66
C ARG A 247 -24.99 -15.95 -9.11
N ARG A 248 -25.51 -16.95 -9.83
CA ARG A 248 -25.98 -16.79 -11.22
C ARG A 248 -27.48 -16.67 -11.28
#